data_AF-A0A2D7M2P6-F1
#
_entry.id   AF-A0A2D7M2P6-F1
#
_cell.length_a   1.000
_cell.length_b   1.000
_cell.length_c   1.000
_cell.angle_alpha   90.00
_cell.angle_beta   90.00
_cell.angle_gamma   90.00
#
_symmetry.space_group_name_H-M   'P 1'
#
loop_
_entity.id
_entity.type
_entity.pdbx_description
1 polymer ?
#
loop_
_entity_poly.entity_id
_entity_poly.type
_entity_poly.pdbx_seq_one_letter_code
_entity_poly.pdbx_strand_id
1 'polypeptide(L)'
;MVQINFSLKEVNCKIVYYGPGLSGKTTNLEVVHKKAPQTSVGDLTSIATEGDRTLFFDFLPLNLGQVAGMKTKFQIYTVPGQVYYNSTRKLVLQGADGVVFVADSKRGKMEENIESLKNLEENLKEHGLSFEKLPVVLQYNKRDLPDVYSVEELDQELNPGSFPHVEAVARSGEGVFPTLKKLAGMVLQSLNQQHSSVRGKSASDTQETTADSSPSVSATQDSATAVATKTLVAPKSRATVARQTRATGVRRMTTADSMSANARPRIVTSPRRQKNRRGKAMVIAMSVGFLLTALAAWVAHAQGFFS
;
A
#
# COMPACT_ATOMS: atom_id res chain seq x y z
N MET A 1 -8.74 0.22 5.85
CA MET A 1 -9.53 -0.04 7.06
C MET A 1 -8.92 -1.27 7.68
N VAL A 2 -8.07 -1.01 8.66
CA VAL A 2 -7.33 -2.03 9.39
C VAL A 2 -8.29 -3.06 9.95
N GLN A 3 -7.98 -4.34 9.71
CA GLN A 3 -8.76 -5.44 10.26
C GLN A 3 -8.16 -5.82 11.61
N ILE A 4 -8.86 -5.46 12.68
CA ILE A 4 -8.44 -5.75 14.06
C ILE A 4 -9.31 -6.86 14.60
N ASN A 5 -8.67 -7.97 14.96
CA ASN A 5 -9.30 -9.07 15.65
C ASN A 5 -8.92 -9.02 17.13
N PHE A 6 -9.77 -8.42 17.95
CA PHE A 6 -9.54 -8.26 19.39
C PHE A 6 -9.49 -9.59 20.13
N SER A 7 -10.29 -10.58 19.72
CA SER A 7 -10.30 -11.93 20.31
C SER A 7 -8.96 -12.64 20.12
N LEU A 8 -8.31 -12.44 18.97
CA LEU A 8 -7.01 -13.02 18.66
C LEU A 8 -5.82 -12.09 18.98
N LYS A 9 -6.09 -10.87 19.46
CA LYS A 9 -5.13 -9.77 19.62
C LYS A 9 -4.27 -9.59 18.38
N GLU A 10 -4.91 -9.50 17.22
CA GLU A 10 -4.26 -9.43 15.92
C GLU A 10 -4.68 -8.19 15.13
N VAL A 11 -3.69 -7.54 14.49
CA VAL A 11 -3.89 -6.40 13.60
C VAL A 11 -3.36 -6.76 12.22
N ASN A 12 -4.22 -6.63 11.21
CA ASN A 12 -3.85 -6.76 9.80
C ASN A 12 -3.86 -5.39 9.14
N CYS A 13 -2.68 -4.93 8.69
CA CYS A 13 -2.49 -3.66 8.00
C CYS A 13 -2.26 -3.91 6.51
N LYS A 14 -3.00 -3.23 5.64
CA LYS A 14 -2.83 -3.28 4.20
C LYS A 14 -1.88 -2.19 3.71
N ILE A 15 -0.75 -2.59 3.14
CA ILE A 15 0.26 -1.69 2.57
C ILE A 15 0.22 -1.79 1.05
N VAL A 16 0.17 -0.65 0.35
CA VAL A 16 0.13 -0.63 -1.11
C VAL A 16 1.39 0.04 -1.67
N TYR A 17 2.13 -0.67 -2.51
CA TYR A 17 3.21 -0.13 -3.33
C TYR A 17 2.61 0.39 -4.64
N TYR A 18 2.72 1.70 -4.84
CA TYR A 18 2.19 2.46 -5.96
C TYR A 18 3.32 3.12 -6.77
N GLY A 19 3.02 3.58 -7.98
CA GLY A 19 3.99 4.26 -8.86
C GLY A 19 3.90 3.82 -10.32
N PRO A 20 4.68 4.43 -11.23
CA PRO A 20 4.58 4.17 -12.67
C PRO A 20 5.08 2.79 -13.08
N GLY A 21 4.82 2.42 -14.34
CA GLY A 21 5.32 1.21 -14.98
C GLY A 21 6.80 1.00 -14.75
N LEU A 22 7.20 -0.23 -14.40
CA LEU A 22 8.60 -0.61 -14.28
C LEU A 22 9.43 0.18 -13.25
N SER A 23 8.80 0.93 -12.35
CA SER A 23 9.52 1.71 -11.31
C SER A 23 10.21 0.85 -10.25
N GLY A 24 9.90 -0.44 -10.17
CA GLY A 24 10.53 -1.41 -9.24
C GLY A 24 9.65 -1.84 -8.05
N LYS A 25 8.33 -1.67 -8.14
CA LYS A 25 7.36 -2.15 -7.13
C LYS A 25 7.46 -3.64 -6.85
N THR A 26 7.38 -4.49 -7.88
CA THR A 26 7.49 -5.95 -7.75
C THR A 26 8.85 -6.36 -7.17
N THR A 27 9.93 -5.74 -7.64
CA THR A 27 11.28 -5.98 -7.11
C THR A 27 11.38 -5.69 -5.61
N ASN A 28 10.69 -4.67 -5.09
CA ASN A 28 10.63 -4.43 -3.64
C ASN A 28 10.02 -5.64 -2.91
N LEU A 29 8.87 -6.14 -3.35
CA LEU A 29 8.23 -7.29 -2.70
C LEU A 29 9.05 -8.58 -2.85
N GLU A 30 9.66 -8.81 -4.01
CA GLU A 30 10.57 -9.94 -4.22
C GLU A 30 11.76 -9.90 -3.25
N VAL A 31 12.34 -8.73 -3.03
CA VAL A 31 13.46 -8.54 -2.10
C VAL A 31 13.02 -8.74 -0.66
N VAL A 32 11.86 -8.20 -0.27
CA VAL A 32 11.27 -8.45 1.06
C VAL A 32 11.06 -9.94 1.25
N HIS A 33 10.43 -10.62 0.30
CA HIS A 33 10.20 -12.07 0.34
C HIS A 33 11.51 -12.88 0.39
N LYS A 34 12.54 -12.45 -0.33
CA LYS A 34 13.85 -13.13 -0.37
C LYS A 34 14.61 -12.99 0.95
N LYS A 35 14.63 -11.78 1.54
CA LYS A 35 15.47 -11.44 2.70
C LYS A 35 14.76 -11.57 4.05
N ALA A 36 13.42 -11.54 4.11
CA ALA A 36 12.69 -11.71 5.35
C ALA A 36 12.83 -13.15 5.91
N PRO A 37 12.80 -13.31 7.24
CA PRO A 37 12.83 -14.65 7.86
C PRO A 37 11.67 -15.52 7.37
N GLN A 38 11.96 -16.78 7.02
CA GLN A 38 10.97 -17.73 6.50
C GLN A 38 9.80 -18.01 7.46
N THR A 39 10.00 -17.79 8.76
CA THR A 39 8.96 -17.90 9.78
C THR A 39 7.99 -16.73 9.78
N SER A 40 8.38 -15.62 9.14
CA SER A 40 7.71 -14.32 9.22
C SER A 40 7.13 -13.89 7.89
N VAL A 41 7.43 -14.57 6.78
CA VAL A 41 6.92 -14.22 5.45
C VAL A 41 6.15 -15.39 4.85
N GLY A 42 4.97 -15.12 4.28
CA GLY A 42 4.21 -16.13 3.55
C GLY A 42 4.57 -16.18 2.07
N ASP A 43 3.78 -16.95 1.31
CA ASP A 43 4.04 -17.17 -0.10
C ASP A 43 3.78 -15.88 -0.91
N LEU A 44 4.78 -15.43 -1.68
CA LEU A 44 4.57 -14.39 -2.69
C LEU A 44 3.63 -14.94 -3.77
N THR A 45 2.49 -14.28 -3.92
CA THR A 45 1.44 -14.65 -4.86
C THR A 45 1.31 -13.58 -5.91
N SER A 46 1.52 -13.94 -7.17
CA SER A 46 1.29 -13.07 -8.31
C SER A 46 0.09 -13.60 -9.07
N ILE A 47 -0.93 -12.77 -9.24
CA ILE A 47 -2.11 -13.12 -10.02
C ILE A 47 -1.92 -12.49 -11.38
N ALA A 48 -2.14 -13.23 -12.47
CA ALA A 48 -2.16 -12.69 -13.82
C ALA A 48 -3.48 -13.10 -14.49
N THR A 49 -4.14 -12.17 -15.16
CA THR A 49 -5.30 -12.47 -16.01
C THR A 49 -4.82 -12.96 -17.37
N GLU A 50 -5.39 -14.05 -17.89
CA GLU A 50 -5.17 -14.50 -19.26
C GLU A 50 -5.90 -13.57 -20.25
N GLY A 51 -5.23 -13.16 -21.34
CA GLY A 51 -5.82 -12.38 -22.44
C GLY A 51 -5.23 -11.00 -22.63
N ASP A 52 -5.14 -10.19 -21.58
CA ASP A 52 -4.61 -8.83 -21.64
C ASP A 52 -3.36 -8.70 -20.78
N ARG A 53 -2.20 -8.50 -21.43
CA ARG A 53 -0.91 -8.08 -20.85
C ARG A 53 -0.86 -8.09 -19.32
N THR A 54 -0.82 -9.28 -18.73
CA THR A 54 -0.29 -9.54 -17.39
C THR A 54 -0.68 -8.48 -16.34
N LEU A 55 -1.91 -8.54 -15.84
CA LEU A 55 -2.31 -7.85 -14.60
C LEU A 55 -1.57 -8.46 -13.40
N PHE A 56 -0.25 -8.33 -13.31
CA PHE A 56 0.50 -8.74 -12.13
C PHE A 56 0.22 -7.76 -11.00
N PHE A 57 -0.63 -8.18 -10.06
CA PHE A 57 -0.54 -7.65 -8.72
C PHE A 57 0.12 -8.71 -7.84
N ASP A 58 1.05 -8.25 -7.03
CA ASP A 58 1.79 -9.07 -6.10
C ASP A 58 1.16 -8.93 -4.72
N PHE A 59 0.98 -10.04 -4.03
CA PHE A 59 0.52 -10.09 -2.65
C PHE A 59 1.56 -10.79 -1.78
N LEU A 60 1.96 -10.13 -0.71
CA LEU A 60 2.94 -10.64 0.25
C LEU A 60 2.47 -10.43 1.69
N PRO A 61 2.07 -11.50 2.40
CA PRO A 61 1.82 -11.43 3.83
C PRO A 61 3.14 -11.47 4.61
N LEU A 62 3.34 -10.49 5.50
CA LEU A 62 4.52 -10.33 6.34
C LEU A 62 4.10 -10.18 7.81
N ASN A 63 4.51 -11.11 8.65
CA ASN A 63 4.32 -11.08 10.10
C ASN A 63 5.47 -10.31 10.75
N LEU A 64 5.14 -9.23 11.48
CA LEU A 64 6.12 -8.41 12.20
C LEU A 64 6.31 -8.85 13.65
N GLY A 65 5.59 -9.89 14.10
CA GLY A 65 5.60 -10.35 15.49
C GLY A 65 4.59 -9.58 16.34
N GLN A 66 4.94 -9.31 17.60
CA GLN A 66 4.11 -8.52 18.50
C GLN A 66 4.56 -7.07 18.53
N VAL A 67 3.63 -6.15 18.27
CA VAL A 67 3.82 -4.71 18.44
C VAL A 67 2.73 -4.19 19.36
N ALA A 68 3.10 -3.44 20.40
CA ALA A 68 2.17 -2.92 21.41
C ALA A 68 1.22 -4.00 21.99
N GLY A 69 1.70 -5.24 22.17
CA GLY A 69 0.91 -6.36 22.68
C GLY A 69 -0.07 -6.99 21.68
N MET A 70 -0.04 -6.59 20.40
CA MET A 70 -0.83 -7.19 19.33
C MET A 70 0.04 -7.86 18.27
N LYS A 71 -0.38 -9.05 17.83
CA LYS A 71 0.21 -9.73 16.67
C LYS A 71 -0.05 -8.87 15.44
N THR A 72 1.00 -8.41 14.78
CA THR A 72 0.90 -7.48 13.65
C THR A 72 1.27 -8.19 12.36
N LYS A 73 0.37 -8.16 11.39
CA LYS A 73 0.56 -8.70 10.05
C LYS A 73 0.36 -7.63 9.01
N PHE A 74 1.29 -7.53 8.09
CA PHE A 74 1.23 -6.63 6.95
C PHE A 74 0.84 -7.43 5.71
N GLN A 75 -0.15 -6.93 5.00
CA GLN A 75 -0.60 -7.44 3.71
C GLN A 75 -0.11 -6.47 2.64
N ILE A 76 0.99 -6.80 1.99
CA ILE A 76 1.65 -5.91 1.03
C ILE A 76 1.14 -6.22 -0.37
N TYR A 77 0.67 -5.19 -1.06
CA TYR A 77 0.14 -5.28 -2.42
C TYR A 77 0.93 -4.38 -3.37
N THR A 78 1.10 -4.79 -4.64
CA THR A 78 1.51 -3.89 -5.73
C THR A 78 0.34 -3.60 -6.66
N VAL A 79 0.36 -2.44 -7.29
CA VAL A 79 -0.58 -2.12 -8.38
C VAL A 79 0.08 -2.30 -9.74
N PRO A 80 -0.70 -2.65 -10.79
CA PRO A 80 -0.18 -2.67 -12.16
C PRO A 80 0.29 -1.28 -12.56
N GLY A 81 1.47 -1.20 -13.20
CA GLY A 81 2.11 0.08 -13.50
C GLY A 81 1.67 0.75 -14.80
N GLN A 82 0.84 0.10 -15.63
CA GLN A 82 0.32 0.70 -16.86
C GLN A 82 -0.93 1.54 -16.59
N VAL A 83 -1.15 2.60 -17.39
CA VAL A 83 -2.25 3.57 -17.20
C VAL A 83 -3.61 2.94 -17.47
N TYR A 84 -3.69 1.97 -18.40
CA TYR A 84 -4.93 1.28 -18.78
C TYR A 84 -5.66 0.58 -17.61
N TYR A 85 -4.94 0.24 -16.53
CA TYR A 85 -5.49 -0.55 -15.43
C TYR A 85 -5.93 0.29 -14.21
N ASN A 86 -6.54 1.45 -14.44
CA ASN A 86 -6.97 2.35 -13.35
C ASN A 86 -8.00 1.70 -12.41
N SER A 87 -8.98 0.97 -12.94
CA SER A 87 -9.99 0.27 -12.12
C SER A 87 -9.36 -0.72 -11.13
N THR A 88 -8.30 -1.42 -11.55
CA THR A 88 -7.54 -2.32 -10.67
C THR A 88 -6.75 -1.55 -9.62
N ARG A 89 -6.11 -0.44 -9.98
CA ARG A 89 -5.41 0.43 -9.02
C ARG A 89 -6.36 0.94 -7.94
N LYS A 90 -7.55 1.39 -8.34
CA LYS A 90 -8.62 1.82 -7.43
C LYS A 90 -9.04 0.70 -6.48
N LEU A 91 -9.28 -0.50 -7.01
CA LEU A 91 -9.67 -1.66 -6.20
C LEU A 91 -8.59 -2.03 -5.17
N VAL A 92 -7.32 -2.05 -5.57
CA VAL A 92 -6.22 -2.38 -4.66
C VAL A 92 -6.05 -1.32 -3.56
N LEU A 93 -6.33 -0.04 -3.83
CA LEU A 93 -6.28 1.01 -2.81
C LEU A 93 -7.42 0.94 -1.78
N GLN A 94 -8.52 0.24 -2.08
CA GLN A 94 -9.63 0.11 -1.14
C GLN A 94 -9.15 -0.48 0.18
N GLY A 95 -9.35 0.29 1.26
CA GLY A 95 -8.95 -0.10 2.60
C GLY A 95 -7.44 -0.15 2.84
N ALA A 96 -6.61 0.51 2.02
CA ALA A 96 -5.19 0.70 2.32
C ALA A 96 -5.00 1.47 3.64
N ASP A 97 -4.00 1.08 4.41
CA ASP A 97 -3.64 1.68 5.70
C ASP A 97 -2.30 2.44 5.61
N GLY A 98 -1.53 2.21 4.55
CA GLY A 98 -0.36 3.01 4.17
C GLY A 98 0.07 2.76 2.72
N VAL A 99 0.75 3.74 2.13
CA VAL A 99 1.21 3.68 0.73
C VAL A 99 2.70 3.95 0.63
N VAL A 100 3.41 3.15 -0.16
CA VAL A 100 4.74 3.48 -0.66
C VAL A 100 4.59 3.95 -2.11
N PHE A 101 4.99 5.18 -2.42
CA PHE A 101 5.09 5.63 -3.80
C PHE A 101 6.51 5.40 -4.33
N VAL A 102 6.68 4.47 -5.26
CA VAL A 102 7.98 4.13 -5.86
C VAL A 102 8.16 4.89 -7.16
N ALA A 103 9.00 5.93 -7.13
CA ALA A 103 9.37 6.71 -8.29
C ALA A 103 10.60 6.12 -9.00
N ASP A 104 10.63 6.22 -10.33
CA ASP A 104 11.79 5.88 -11.13
C ASP A 104 12.69 7.12 -11.26
N SER A 105 13.92 7.04 -10.73
CA SER A 105 14.85 8.20 -10.74
C SER A 105 15.47 8.48 -12.11
N LYS A 106 15.32 7.58 -13.10
CA LYS A 106 15.96 7.73 -14.42
C LYS A 106 15.50 9.01 -15.12
N ARG A 107 16.41 9.73 -15.78
CA ARG A 107 16.03 10.85 -16.66
C ARG A 107 15.00 10.41 -17.70
N GLY A 108 14.06 11.32 -18.02
CA GLY A 108 12.92 11.03 -18.90
C GLY A 108 11.74 10.31 -18.24
N LYS A 109 11.83 9.90 -16.96
CA LYS A 109 10.71 9.27 -16.22
C LYS A 109 9.88 10.20 -15.34
N MET A 110 10.21 11.49 -15.31
CA MET A 110 9.51 12.46 -14.45
C MET A 110 8.02 12.57 -14.78
N GLU A 111 7.67 12.66 -16.06
CA GLU A 111 6.26 12.78 -16.48
C GLU A 111 5.44 11.55 -16.05
N GLU A 112 5.97 10.34 -16.24
CA GLU A 112 5.34 9.10 -15.77
C GLU A 112 5.20 9.06 -14.24
N ASN A 113 6.21 9.55 -13.50
CA ASN A 113 6.13 9.67 -12.04
C ASN A 113 5.01 10.64 -11.64
N ILE A 114 4.94 11.84 -12.24
CA ILE A 114 3.93 12.86 -11.95
C ILE A 114 2.53 12.32 -12.29
N GLU A 115 2.34 11.72 -13.47
CA GLU A 115 1.07 11.14 -13.89
C GLU A 115 0.61 10.05 -12.91
N SER A 116 1.52 9.14 -12.52
CA SER A 116 1.17 8.09 -11.57
C SER A 116 0.90 8.62 -10.17
N LEU A 117 1.50 9.75 -9.76
CA LEU A 117 1.26 10.37 -8.47
C LEU A 117 -0.10 11.07 -8.44
N LYS A 118 -0.44 11.82 -9.49
CA LYS A 118 -1.78 12.40 -9.67
C LYS A 118 -2.88 11.33 -9.67
N ASN A 119 -2.64 10.23 -10.39
CA ASN A 119 -3.56 9.11 -10.41
C ASN A 119 -3.72 8.42 -9.04
N LEU A 120 -2.65 8.36 -8.23
CA LEU A 120 -2.76 7.92 -6.84
C LEU A 120 -3.66 8.86 -6.03
N GLU A 121 -3.44 10.17 -6.16
CA GLU A 121 -4.23 11.19 -5.46
C GLU A 121 -5.72 11.10 -5.78
N GLU A 122 -6.06 11.03 -7.08
CA GLU A 122 -7.44 10.89 -7.57
C GLU A 122 -8.10 9.64 -7.01
N ASN A 123 -7.42 8.48 -7.11
CA ASN A 123 -7.95 7.23 -6.60
C ASN A 123 -8.12 7.22 -5.08
N LEU A 124 -7.25 7.89 -4.32
CA LEU A 124 -7.41 8.05 -2.88
C LEU A 124 -8.64 8.90 -2.55
N LYS A 125 -8.82 10.03 -3.25
CA LYS A 125 -9.98 10.93 -3.07
C LYS A 125 -11.30 10.21 -3.30
N GLU A 126 -11.38 9.35 -4.32
CA GLU A 126 -12.58 8.55 -4.61
C GLU A 126 -12.95 7.56 -3.49
N HIS A 127 -12.00 7.20 -2.62
CA HIS A 127 -12.24 6.39 -1.42
C HIS A 127 -12.39 7.22 -0.14
N GLY A 128 -12.50 8.55 -0.25
CA GLY A 128 -12.56 9.47 0.89
C GLY A 128 -11.24 9.59 1.66
N LEU A 129 -10.13 9.14 1.06
CA LEU A 129 -8.78 9.23 1.61
C LEU A 129 -8.05 10.44 1.02
N SER A 130 -6.97 10.85 1.66
CA SER A 130 -6.05 11.90 1.19
C SER A 130 -4.65 11.62 1.71
N PHE A 131 -3.63 12.21 1.10
CA PHE A 131 -2.24 12.07 1.55
C PHE A 131 -2.03 12.57 3.00
N GLU A 132 -2.86 13.50 3.49
CA GLU A 132 -2.77 14.01 4.86
C GLU A 132 -3.27 13.00 5.91
N LYS A 133 -4.21 12.13 5.53
CA LYS A 133 -4.86 11.17 6.44
C LYS A 133 -4.24 9.78 6.38
N LEU A 134 -3.46 9.50 5.34
CA LEU A 134 -2.89 8.19 5.08
C LEU A 134 -1.36 8.26 5.18
N PRO A 135 -0.71 7.40 5.98
CA PRO A 135 0.74 7.27 5.98
C PRO A 135 1.28 7.01 4.56
N VAL A 136 2.13 7.91 4.08
CA VAL A 136 2.78 7.80 2.77
C VAL A 136 4.28 7.98 2.90
N VAL A 137 5.04 7.11 2.21
CA VAL A 137 6.49 7.22 2.07
C VAL A 137 6.84 7.21 0.58
N LEU A 138 7.67 8.16 0.14
CA LEU A 138 8.21 8.14 -1.22
C LEU A 138 9.50 7.31 -1.23
N GLN A 139 9.71 6.56 -2.31
CA GLN A 139 10.93 5.84 -2.55
C GLN A 139 11.49 6.22 -3.91
N TYR A 140 12.65 6.88 -3.92
CA TYR A 140 13.39 7.24 -5.12
C TYR A 140 14.28 6.07 -5.52
N ASN A 141 13.74 5.24 -6.41
CA ASN A 141 14.37 3.97 -6.78
C ASN A 141 15.29 4.13 -8.00
N LYS A 142 16.17 3.16 -8.19
CA LYS A 142 17.15 3.08 -9.29
C LYS A 142 18.27 4.13 -9.20
N ARG A 143 18.69 4.46 -7.97
CA ARG A 143 19.78 5.42 -7.71
C ARG A 143 21.15 4.98 -8.23
N ASP A 144 21.26 3.73 -8.65
CA ASP A 144 22.43 3.11 -9.25
C ASP A 144 22.60 3.38 -10.76
N LEU A 145 21.60 3.98 -11.42
CA LEU A 145 21.71 4.31 -12.84
C LEU A 145 22.63 5.53 -13.04
N PRO A 146 23.40 5.58 -14.15
CA PRO A 146 24.36 6.65 -14.38
C PRO A 146 23.72 8.01 -14.66
N ASP A 147 22.47 8.02 -15.12
CA ASP A 147 21.73 9.24 -15.49
C ASP A 147 20.37 9.28 -14.79
N VAL A 148 20.36 9.93 -13.63
CA VAL A 148 19.19 10.07 -12.75
C VAL A 148 18.95 11.54 -12.40
N TYR A 149 17.71 11.87 -12.07
CA TYR A 149 17.40 13.11 -11.37
C TYR A 149 18.08 13.10 -9.99
N SER A 150 18.54 14.25 -9.53
CA SER A 150 18.97 14.44 -8.13
C SER A 150 17.79 14.20 -7.16
N VAL A 151 18.09 13.99 -5.88
CA VAL A 151 17.02 13.83 -4.87
C VAL A 151 16.21 15.12 -4.76
N GLU A 152 16.89 16.25 -4.86
CA GLU A 152 16.32 17.60 -4.79
C GLU A 152 15.34 17.84 -5.94
N GLU A 153 15.71 17.50 -7.19
CA GLU A 153 14.81 17.59 -8.35
C GLU A 153 13.58 16.68 -8.18
N LEU A 154 13.76 15.47 -7.63
CA LEU A 154 12.65 14.55 -7.38
C LEU A 154 11.72 15.06 -6.27
N ASP A 155 12.27 15.57 -5.17
CA ASP A 155 11.48 16.12 -4.06
C ASP A 155 10.70 17.36 -4.50
N GLN A 156 11.32 18.26 -5.28
CA GLN A 156 10.65 19.46 -5.80
C GLN A 156 9.42 19.12 -6.65
N GLU A 157 9.54 18.14 -7.54
CA GLU A 157 8.47 17.79 -8.48
C GLU A 157 7.44 16.81 -7.91
N LEU A 158 7.87 15.84 -7.08
CA LEU A 158 7.02 14.74 -6.62
C LEU A 158 6.58 14.86 -5.16
N ASN A 159 7.20 15.74 -4.38
CA ASN A 159 7.01 15.78 -2.93
C ASN A 159 6.67 17.17 -2.37
N PRO A 160 5.69 17.90 -2.93
CA PRO A 160 5.33 19.22 -2.42
C PRO A 160 4.81 19.18 -0.97
N GLY A 161 4.27 18.04 -0.53
CA GLY A 161 3.82 17.81 0.84
C GLY A 161 4.93 17.46 1.84
N SER A 162 6.20 17.42 1.41
CA SER A 162 7.35 17.05 2.25
C SER A 162 7.16 15.72 2.99
N PHE A 163 6.53 14.74 2.34
CA PHE A 163 6.38 13.39 2.85
C PHE A 163 7.76 12.74 3.05
N PRO A 164 7.91 11.81 4.00
CA PRO A 164 9.19 11.18 4.21
C PRO A 164 9.61 10.37 2.97
N HIS A 165 10.80 10.64 2.44
CA HIS A 165 11.36 9.87 1.31
C HIS A 165 12.52 8.96 1.75
N VAL A 166 12.88 8.01 0.88
CA VAL A 166 14.03 7.10 0.99
C VAL A 166 14.62 6.84 -0.39
N GLU A 167 15.94 6.94 -0.52
CA GLU A 167 16.68 6.51 -1.71
C GLU A 167 16.81 4.99 -1.77
N ALA A 168 16.68 4.38 -2.94
CA ALA A 168 16.71 2.94 -3.09
C ALA A 168 17.37 2.44 -4.38
N VAL A 169 17.97 1.25 -4.24
CA VAL A 169 18.37 0.38 -5.35
C VAL A 169 17.69 -0.95 -5.11
N ALA A 170 16.42 -1.06 -5.52
CA ALA A 170 15.59 -2.22 -5.19
C ALA A 170 16.25 -3.54 -5.60
N ARG A 171 16.97 -3.59 -6.72
CA ARG A 171 17.64 -4.81 -7.20
C ARG A 171 18.73 -5.34 -6.26
N SER A 172 19.48 -4.47 -5.57
CA SER A 172 20.43 -4.87 -4.52
C SER A 172 19.73 -5.02 -3.15
N GLY A 173 18.57 -4.39 -3.02
CA GLY A 173 17.74 -4.35 -1.83
C GLY A 173 18.13 -3.23 -0.86
N GLU A 174 18.99 -2.31 -1.29
CA GLU A 174 19.22 -1.04 -0.61
C GLU A 174 17.95 -0.19 -0.64
N GLY A 175 17.66 0.50 0.46
CA GLY A 175 16.44 1.31 0.62
C GLY A 175 15.14 0.52 0.85
N VAL A 176 15.03 -0.73 0.38
CA VAL A 176 13.77 -1.52 0.45
C VAL A 176 13.24 -1.70 1.89
N PHE A 177 14.07 -2.22 2.80
CA PHE A 177 13.68 -2.38 4.20
C PHE A 177 13.58 -1.06 4.97
N PRO A 178 14.49 -0.08 4.78
CA PRO A 178 14.31 1.26 5.32
C PRO A 178 12.95 1.88 4.96
N THR A 179 12.56 1.84 3.68
CA THR A 179 11.24 2.30 3.20
C THR A 179 10.10 1.59 3.91
N LEU A 180 10.12 0.25 3.93
CA LEU A 180 9.07 -0.54 4.57
C LEU A 180 8.97 -0.27 6.07
N LYS A 181 10.10 -0.20 6.78
CA LYS A 181 10.15 0.09 8.23
C LYS A 181 9.62 1.48 8.54
N LYS A 182 9.99 2.48 7.73
CA LYS A 182 9.53 3.87 7.88
C LYS A 182 8.01 3.95 7.77
N LEU A 183 7.44 3.37 6.71
CA LEU A 183 5.99 3.32 6.54
C LEU A 183 5.32 2.50 7.66
N ALA A 184 5.88 1.35 8.03
CA ALA A 184 5.36 0.50 9.09
C ALA A 184 5.21 1.27 10.41
N GLY A 185 6.24 2.02 10.80
CA GLY A 185 6.22 2.86 12.00
C GLY A 185 5.08 3.89 11.96
N MET A 186 4.91 4.58 10.82
CA MET A 186 3.85 5.58 10.66
C MET A 186 2.45 4.96 10.72
N VAL A 187 2.23 3.80 10.10
CA VAL A 187 0.95 3.08 10.16
C VAL A 187 0.61 2.66 11.57
N LEU A 188 1.57 2.09 12.30
CA LEU A 188 1.36 1.64 13.67
C LEU A 188 1.15 2.81 14.64
N GLN A 189 1.84 3.93 14.41
CA GLN A 189 1.62 5.17 15.16
C GLN A 189 0.21 5.72 14.95
N SER A 190 -0.25 5.80 13.69
CA SER A 190 -1.61 6.23 13.35
C SER A 190 -2.66 5.36 14.03
N LEU A 191 -2.46 4.04 14.05
CA LEU A 191 -3.36 3.12 14.75
C LEU A 191 -3.41 3.36 16.25
N ASN A 192 -2.26 3.52 16.90
CA ASN A 192 -2.21 3.79 18.34
C ASN A 192 -2.94 5.10 18.71
N GLN A 193 -2.86 6.13 17.86
CA GLN A 193 -3.57 7.41 18.06
C GLN A 193 -5.09 7.28 17.90
N GLN A 194 -5.54 6.50 16.90
CA GLN A 194 -6.97 6.24 16.70
C GLN A 194 -7.58 5.41 17.83
N HIS A 195 -6.84 4.46 18.42
CA HIS A 195 -7.33 3.66 19.54
C HIS A 195 -7.32 4.37 20.89
N SER A 196 -6.31 5.21 21.15
CA SER A 196 -6.24 5.98 22.40
C SER A 196 -7.34 7.04 22.49
N SER A 197 -7.68 7.69 21.37
CA SER A 197 -8.75 8.69 21.30
C SER A 197 -10.17 8.12 21.53
N VAL A 198 -10.42 6.85 21.15
CA VAL A 198 -11.69 6.16 21.46
C VAL A 198 -11.78 5.81 22.95
N ARG A 199 -10.67 5.42 23.58
CA ARG A 199 -10.64 5.06 25.00
C ARG A 199 -10.76 6.29 25.94
N GLY A 200 -10.33 7.46 25.48
CA GLY A 200 -10.51 8.73 26.19
C GLY A 200 -11.94 9.31 26.13
N LYS A 201 -12.73 8.97 25.11
CA LYS A 201 -14.12 9.46 24.98
C LYS A 201 -15.16 8.64 25.75
N SER A 202 -14.84 7.40 26.18
CA SER A 202 -15.73 6.62 27.07
C SER A 202 -15.55 6.93 28.56
N ALA A 203 -14.60 7.79 28.94
CA ALA A 203 -14.35 8.14 30.34
C ALA A 203 -14.91 9.52 30.75
N SER A 204 -15.62 10.22 29.85
CA SER A 204 -16.13 11.58 30.10
C SER A 204 -17.66 11.68 30.08
N ASP A 205 -18.38 10.61 30.40
CA ASP A 205 -19.85 10.63 30.47
C ASP A 205 -20.38 9.99 31.77
N THR A 206 -19.72 10.30 32.89
CA THR A 206 -20.27 10.07 34.22
C THR A 206 -19.76 11.16 35.16
N GLN A 207 -20.70 11.86 35.81
CA GLN A 207 -20.58 13.06 36.67
C GLN A 207 -20.65 14.38 35.87
N GLU A 208 -21.61 15.29 36.06
CA GLU A 208 -22.46 15.54 37.24
C GLU A 208 -23.65 16.46 36.87
N THR A 209 -24.86 16.10 37.30
CA THR A 209 -26.00 17.01 37.43
C THR A 209 -25.86 17.80 38.74
N THR A 210 -25.91 19.13 38.70
CA THR A 210 -26.76 19.95 39.58
C THR A 210 -26.83 21.40 39.10
N ALA A 211 -28.02 21.96 39.20
CA ALA A 211 -28.40 23.32 38.87
C ALA A 211 -27.99 24.31 39.97
N ASP A 212 -27.70 25.57 39.62
CA ASP A 212 -28.38 26.73 40.22
C ASP A 212 -28.21 27.98 39.35
N SER A 213 -28.97 29.03 39.67
CA SER A 213 -29.59 29.99 38.78
C SER A 213 -29.32 31.44 39.20
N SER A 214 -29.11 32.30 38.19
CA SER A 214 -29.42 33.75 38.11
C SER A 214 -28.55 34.77 38.91
N PRO A 215 -28.68 36.10 38.66
CA PRO A 215 -28.12 36.82 37.51
C PRO A 215 -27.36 38.11 37.90
N SER A 216 -26.56 38.70 37.01
CA SER A 216 -26.22 40.13 37.12
C SER A 216 -25.98 40.81 35.77
N VAL A 217 -26.46 42.04 35.72
CA VAL A 217 -26.65 42.96 34.60
C VAL A 217 -25.49 43.96 34.47
N SER A 218 -25.12 44.33 33.25
CA SER A 218 -24.70 45.66 32.74
C SER A 218 -23.99 45.44 31.38
N ALA A 219 -24.48 45.93 30.22
CA ALA A 219 -24.53 47.32 29.74
C ALA A 219 -23.09 47.88 29.62
N THR A 220 -22.57 48.46 28.52
CA THR A 220 -23.12 49.12 27.32
C THR A 220 -21.93 49.42 26.36
N GLN A 221 -22.25 49.92 25.16
CA GLN A 221 -21.44 50.75 24.22
C GLN A 221 -20.68 49.98 23.12
N ASP A 222 -21.05 50.07 21.84
CA ASP A 222 -21.20 51.21 20.89
C ASP A 222 -19.95 51.42 20.02
N SER A 223 -20.22 51.87 18.79
CA SER A 223 -19.31 52.32 17.70
C SER A 223 -19.05 51.21 16.65
N ALA A 224 -19.75 51.10 15.51
CA ALA A 224 -20.18 52.04 14.47
C ALA A 224 -19.06 52.55 13.54
N THR A 225 -19.33 52.41 12.23
CA THR A 225 -18.81 53.18 11.07
C THR A 225 -17.35 52.88 10.65
N ALA A 226 -16.90 52.91 9.40
CA ALA A 226 -17.39 53.47 8.14
C ALA A 226 -16.51 52.87 7.00
N VAL A 227 -17.06 52.45 5.84
CA VAL A 227 -17.15 53.22 4.58
C VAL A 227 -16.00 52.94 3.57
N ALA A 228 -16.43 52.42 2.40
CA ALA A 228 -15.97 52.66 1.02
C ALA A 228 -14.49 52.34 0.64
N THR A 229 -14.10 52.04 -0.59
CA THR A 229 -14.65 52.46 -1.89
C THR A 229 -14.17 51.54 -3.01
N LYS A 230 -15.08 51.27 -3.93
CA LYS A 230 -14.93 50.80 -5.32
C LYS A 230 -13.93 51.66 -6.10
N THR A 231 -13.09 51.07 -6.95
CA THR A 231 -12.68 51.67 -8.24
C THR A 231 -12.20 50.58 -9.22
N LEU A 232 -12.93 50.48 -10.33
CA LEU A 232 -12.51 49.83 -11.57
C LEU A 232 -11.49 50.72 -12.28
N VAL A 233 -10.48 50.14 -12.95
CA VAL A 233 -10.03 50.60 -14.28
C VAL A 233 -9.43 49.42 -15.05
N ALA A 234 -10.07 49.05 -16.17
CA ALA A 234 -9.40 48.50 -17.36
C ALA A 234 -9.20 49.66 -18.36
N PRO A 235 -8.31 49.53 -19.36
CA PRO A 235 -8.85 49.23 -20.69
C PRO A 235 -7.94 48.40 -21.64
N LYS A 236 -8.61 47.69 -22.57
CA LYS A 236 -8.44 47.59 -24.06
C LYS A 236 -7.02 47.70 -24.64
N SER A 237 -6.57 47.04 -25.71
CA SER A 237 -7.08 46.10 -26.74
C SER A 237 -5.97 46.00 -27.81
N ARG A 238 -5.92 44.93 -28.63
CA ARG A 238 -5.96 44.96 -30.13
C ARG A 238 -5.08 43.89 -30.84
N ALA A 239 -5.75 43.21 -31.79
CA ALA A 239 -5.34 42.54 -33.04
C ALA A 239 -4.38 41.33 -33.00
N THR A 240 -4.80 40.11 -33.41
CA THR A 240 -5.08 39.57 -34.78
C THR A 240 -3.81 39.28 -35.58
N VAL A 241 -3.47 38.00 -35.83
CA VAL A 241 -3.13 37.44 -37.17
C VAL A 241 -3.33 35.90 -37.13
N ALA A 242 -4.14 35.41 -38.07
CA ALA A 242 -4.27 34.02 -38.43
C ALA A 242 -3.16 33.60 -39.40
N ARG A 243 -2.65 32.36 -39.31
CA ARG A 243 -2.05 31.69 -40.46
C ARG A 243 -2.30 30.19 -40.43
N GLN A 244 -3.08 29.75 -41.42
CA GLN A 244 -3.23 28.37 -41.85
C GLN A 244 -1.93 27.89 -42.51
N THR A 245 -1.52 26.65 -42.23
CA THR A 245 -0.79 25.81 -43.18
C THR A 245 -1.31 24.39 -43.13
N ARG A 246 -1.32 23.78 -44.32
CA ARG A 246 -2.06 22.60 -44.77
C ARG A 246 -1.57 21.27 -44.20
N ALA A 247 -2.50 20.31 -44.35
CA ALA A 247 -2.45 18.89 -44.12
C ALA A 247 -1.39 18.08 -44.91
N THR A 248 -0.95 17.01 -44.26
CA THR A 248 -0.68 15.64 -44.74
C THR A 248 -0.73 14.79 -43.46
N GLY A 249 -1.40 13.64 -43.30
CA GLY A 249 -2.05 12.68 -44.17
C GLY A 249 -1.76 11.29 -43.59
N VAL A 250 -2.82 10.51 -43.26
CA VAL A 250 -2.82 9.03 -43.04
C VAL A 250 -2.31 8.57 -41.65
N ARG A 251 -3.00 7.77 -40.81
CA ARG A 251 -4.07 6.77 -40.98
C ARG A 251 -4.88 6.61 -39.68
N ARG A 252 -6.21 6.73 -39.75
CA ARG A 252 -7.15 6.17 -38.74
C ARG A 252 -7.18 4.66 -38.94
N MET A 253 -7.04 3.89 -37.86
CA MET A 253 -7.41 2.48 -37.86
C MET A 253 -8.44 2.28 -36.75
N THR A 254 -9.69 2.28 -37.16
CA THR A 254 -10.86 1.85 -36.41
C THR A 254 -11.00 0.34 -36.55
N THR A 255 -10.95 -0.39 -35.44
CA THR A 255 -11.76 -1.59 -35.20
C THR A 255 -11.83 -1.80 -33.70
N ALA A 256 -12.97 -1.42 -33.13
CA ALA A 256 -13.45 -1.94 -31.88
C ALA A 256 -13.82 -3.40 -32.12
N ASP A 257 -13.08 -4.34 -31.53
CA ASP A 257 -13.50 -5.73 -31.46
C ASP A 257 -13.89 -6.08 -30.03
N SER A 258 -15.00 -6.78 -29.98
CA SER A 258 -15.87 -7.07 -28.85
C SER A 258 -15.18 -7.76 -27.67
N MET A 259 -15.57 -7.32 -26.48
CA MET A 259 -15.27 -7.89 -25.18
C MET A 259 -15.60 -9.39 -25.09
N SER A 260 -14.63 -10.20 -24.69
CA SER A 260 -14.86 -11.54 -24.14
C SER A 260 -14.81 -11.48 -22.62
N ALA A 261 -15.98 -11.38 -21.99
CA ALA A 261 -16.15 -11.39 -20.55
C ALA A 261 -16.19 -12.84 -20.04
N ASN A 262 -15.03 -13.53 -19.94
CA ASN A 262 -14.93 -14.78 -19.15
C ASN A 262 -13.51 -15.36 -18.95
N ALA A 263 -12.47 -14.52 -18.74
CA ALA A 263 -11.15 -15.02 -18.36
C ALA A 263 -11.05 -15.25 -16.84
N ARG A 264 -10.74 -16.49 -16.41
CA ARG A 264 -10.49 -16.83 -15.00
C ARG A 264 -9.06 -16.42 -14.60
N PRO A 265 -8.84 -15.78 -13.44
CA PRO A 265 -7.49 -15.41 -13.00
C PRO A 265 -6.65 -16.65 -12.67
N ARG A 266 -5.41 -16.70 -13.16
CA ARG A 266 -4.46 -17.76 -12.83
C ARG A 266 -3.55 -17.29 -11.69
N ILE A 267 -3.61 -18.00 -10.57
CA ILE A 267 -2.80 -17.71 -9.38
C ILE A 267 -1.45 -18.42 -9.54
N VAL A 268 -0.36 -17.66 -9.61
CA VAL A 268 1.01 -18.19 -9.62
C VAL A 268 1.64 -17.94 -8.26
N THR A 269 1.86 -19.01 -7.49
CA THR A 269 2.56 -18.97 -6.20
C THR A 269 4.01 -19.39 -6.37
N SER A 270 4.97 -18.68 -5.76
CA SER A 270 6.38 -19.08 -5.84
C SER A 270 6.64 -20.46 -5.20
N PRO A 271 7.45 -21.34 -5.81
CA PRO A 271 7.67 -22.70 -5.33
C PRO A 271 8.73 -22.73 -4.21
N ARG A 272 8.38 -22.28 -3.00
CA ARG A 272 9.28 -22.41 -1.83
C ARG A 272 8.77 -23.36 -0.75
N ARG A 273 7.45 -23.56 -0.64
CA ARG A 273 6.85 -24.38 0.43
C ARG A 273 6.78 -25.88 0.15
N GLN A 274 7.06 -26.32 -1.08
CA GLN A 274 6.97 -27.73 -1.46
C GLN A 274 8.09 -28.61 -0.84
N LYS A 275 9.26 -28.02 -0.51
CA LYS A 275 10.39 -28.77 0.05
C LYS A 275 10.17 -29.20 1.51
N ASN A 276 9.45 -28.40 2.29
CA ASN A 276 9.14 -28.71 3.70
C ASN A 276 7.99 -29.71 3.88
N ARG A 277 7.11 -29.89 2.88
CA ARG A 277 6.06 -30.91 2.94
C ARG A 277 6.61 -32.32 2.76
N ARG A 278 7.59 -32.52 1.86
CA ARG A 278 8.25 -33.82 1.69
C ARG A 278 9.08 -34.22 2.91
N GLY A 279 9.82 -33.28 3.50
CA GLY A 279 10.58 -33.52 4.73
C GLY A 279 9.69 -33.89 5.93
N LYS A 280 8.60 -33.15 6.16
CA LYS A 280 7.66 -33.46 7.26
C LYS A 280 6.87 -34.74 7.02
N ALA A 281 6.46 -35.04 5.79
CA ALA A 281 5.80 -36.31 5.46
C ALA A 281 6.74 -37.51 5.67
N MET A 282 8.03 -37.36 5.34
CA MET A 282 9.04 -38.41 5.56
C MET A 282 9.32 -38.64 7.05
N VAL A 283 9.42 -37.58 7.86
CA VAL A 283 9.60 -37.71 9.31
C VAL A 283 8.37 -38.32 9.99
N ILE A 284 7.16 -37.94 9.58
CA ILE A 284 5.92 -38.55 10.09
C ILE A 284 5.83 -40.02 9.68
N ALA A 285 6.15 -40.35 8.43
CA ALA A 285 6.16 -41.74 7.95
C ALA A 285 7.18 -42.62 8.70
N MET A 286 8.38 -42.11 8.98
CA MET A 286 9.38 -42.84 9.78
C MET A 286 8.95 -43.00 11.24
N SER A 287 8.28 -42.01 11.83
CA SER A 287 7.79 -42.07 13.21
C SER A 287 6.66 -43.10 13.38
N VAL A 288 5.71 -43.13 12.42
CA VAL A 288 4.59 -44.09 12.43
C VAL A 288 5.07 -45.51 12.13
N GLY A 289 6.05 -45.67 11.23
CA GLY A 289 6.70 -46.95 10.97
C GLY A 289 7.36 -47.54 12.22
N PHE A 290 8.09 -46.72 12.98
CA PHE A 290 8.75 -47.15 14.22
C PHE A 290 7.75 -47.58 15.30
N LEU A 291 6.62 -46.87 15.41
CA LEU A 291 5.57 -47.19 16.38
C LEU A 291 4.86 -48.51 16.03
N LEU A 292 4.61 -48.76 14.74
CA LEU A 292 4.00 -50.00 14.25
C LEU A 292 4.92 -51.22 14.45
N THR A 293 6.23 -51.06 14.22
CA THR A 293 7.21 -52.14 14.50
C THR A 293 7.35 -52.42 15.99
N ALA A 294 7.32 -51.39 16.84
CA ALA A 294 7.36 -51.57 18.29
C ALA A 294 6.09 -52.25 18.82
N LEU A 295 4.93 -51.91 18.27
CA LEU A 295 3.65 -52.54 18.62
C LEU A 295 3.60 -54.01 18.17
N ALA A 296 4.08 -54.32 16.96
CA ALA A 296 4.17 -55.69 16.46
C ALA A 296 5.13 -56.56 17.30
N ALA A 297 6.28 -56.01 17.71
CA ALA A 297 7.21 -56.70 18.60
C ALA A 297 6.61 -56.94 20.00
N TRP A 298 5.85 -55.98 20.55
CA TRP A 298 5.16 -56.15 21.82
C TRP A 298 4.06 -57.21 21.77
N VAL A 299 3.26 -57.23 20.69
CA VAL A 299 2.22 -58.26 20.48
C VAL A 299 2.82 -59.65 20.31
N ALA A 300 3.92 -59.79 19.57
CA ALA A 300 4.63 -61.06 19.42
C ALA A 300 5.22 -61.55 20.76
N HIS A 301 5.74 -60.64 21.58
CA HIS A 301 6.29 -60.98 22.89
C HIS A 301 5.18 -61.33 23.92
N ALA A 302 3.98 -60.75 23.79
CA ALA A 302 2.83 -61.04 24.63
C ALA A 302 2.18 -62.40 24.29
N GLN A 303 2.22 -62.83 23.02
CA GLN A 303 1.69 -64.14 22.60
C GLN A 303 2.61 -65.32 22.92
N GLY A 304 3.92 -65.09 23.13
CA GLY A 304 4.86 -66.13 23.59
C GLY A 304 4.78 -66.47 25.08
N PHE A 305 3.99 -65.75 25.88
CA PHE A 305 3.84 -65.98 27.32
C PHE A 305 2.65 -66.87 27.70
N PHE A 306 1.85 -67.33 26.73
CA PHE A 306 0.66 -68.16 26.93
C PHE A 306 0.68 -69.51 26.19
N SER A 307 1.87 -70.06 25.92
CA SER A 307 2.06 -71.46 25.52
C SER A 307 3.06 -72.16 26.40
#